data_AF-A0A1V2LSG7-F1
#
_entry.id   AF-A0A1V2LSG7-F1
#
_cell.length_a   1.000
_cell.length_b   1.000
_cell.length_c   1.000
_cell.angle_alpha   90.00
_cell.angle_beta   90.00
_cell.angle_gamma   90.00
#
_symmetry.space_group_name_H-M   'P 1'
#
loop_
_entity.id
_entity.type
_entity.pdbx_description
1 polymer ?
#
loop_
_entity_poly.entity_id
_entity_poly.type
_entity_poly.pdbx_seq_one_letter_code
_entity_poly.pdbx_strand_id
1 'polypeptide(L)'
;MKFENLMTSLKEECSSSSVEDIVYDSRTSKCIKGGIILNLLERHIGISRGFRNSNMLFAQIFEFITTGYLDILNKWLNFGQLDDFFDEFFISEAFPKSDIYNSYFWQNKFAIKMDLLPEQLKM
;
A
#
# COMPACT_ATOMS: atom_id res chain seq x y z
N MET A 1 24.15 -6.00 -21.71
CA MET A 1 23.37 -7.13 -21.15
C MET A 1 22.33 -7.54 -22.17
N LYS A 2 22.30 -8.82 -22.57
CA LYS A 2 21.54 -9.30 -23.74
C LYS A 2 20.09 -9.61 -23.36
N PHE A 3 19.15 -9.20 -24.21
CA PHE A 3 17.70 -9.39 -24.10
C PHE A 3 17.28 -10.82 -23.71
N GLU A 4 18.03 -11.82 -24.19
CA GLU A 4 17.84 -13.23 -23.83
C GLU A 4 17.88 -13.47 -22.31
N ASN A 5 18.80 -12.81 -21.59
CA ASN A 5 18.89 -12.95 -20.13
C ASN A 5 17.62 -12.39 -19.45
N LEU A 6 17.09 -11.28 -19.96
CA LEU A 6 15.85 -10.69 -19.46
C LEU A 6 14.66 -11.62 -19.71
N MET A 7 14.60 -12.27 -20.88
CA MET A 7 13.52 -13.21 -21.20
C MET A 7 13.60 -14.50 -20.38
N THR A 8 14.81 -14.93 -20.04
CA THR A 8 15.04 -16.10 -19.18
C THR A 8 14.64 -15.79 -17.74
N SER A 9 15.02 -14.61 -17.21
CA SER A 9 14.61 -14.16 -15.87
C SER A 9 13.09 -13.98 -15.75
N LEU A 10 12.43 -13.37 -16.75
CA LEU A 10 10.96 -13.24 -16.75
C LEU A 10 10.25 -14.60 -16.77
N LYS A 11 10.81 -15.58 -17.48
CA LYS A 11 10.25 -16.93 -17.56
C LYS A 11 10.41 -17.71 -16.25
N GLU A 12 11.52 -17.50 -15.54
CA GLU A 12 11.74 -18.05 -14.19
C GLU A 12 10.78 -17.43 -13.16
N GLU A 13 10.63 -16.10 -13.15
CA GLU A 13 9.68 -15.38 -12.27
C GLU A 13 8.22 -15.80 -12.52
N CYS A 14 7.83 -16.04 -13.78
CA CYS A 14 6.47 -16.49 -14.11
C CYS A 14 6.18 -17.93 -13.65
N SER A 15 7.23 -18.72 -13.41
CA SER A 15 7.14 -20.13 -12.99
C SER A 15 7.19 -20.27 -11.47
N SER A 16 7.88 -19.36 -10.78
CA SER A 16 7.83 -19.20 -9.33
C SER A 16 6.67 -18.29 -8.95
N SER A 17 5.46 -18.86 -8.85
CA SER A 17 4.29 -18.19 -8.25
C SER A 17 4.46 -17.99 -6.73
N SER A 18 5.60 -17.48 -6.30
CA SER A 18 5.89 -17.17 -4.90
C SER A 18 5.97 -15.66 -4.79
N VAL A 19 5.04 -15.07 -4.03
CA VAL A 19 4.99 -13.65 -3.64
C VAL A 19 6.11 -13.35 -2.61
N GLU A 20 7.29 -13.96 -2.77
CA GLU A 20 8.37 -13.95 -1.78
C GLU A 20 9.28 -12.72 -1.93
N ASP A 21 9.20 -11.99 -3.04
CA ASP A 21 10.08 -10.84 -3.33
C ASP A 21 9.46 -9.46 -2.98
N ILE A 22 8.35 -9.42 -2.23
CA ILE A 22 7.78 -8.15 -1.76
C ILE A 22 8.62 -7.62 -0.59
N VAL A 23 9.22 -6.44 -0.78
CA VAL A 23 9.92 -5.73 0.29
C VAL A 23 8.89 -5.13 1.25
N TYR A 24 8.97 -5.55 2.51
CA TYR A 24 8.17 -4.97 3.59
C TYR A 24 8.97 -3.90 4.33
N ASP A 25 8.36 -2.74 4.52
CA ASP A 25 8.88 -1.75 5.46
C ASP A 25 8.48 -2.18 6.88
N SER A 26 9.48 -2.63 7.65
CA SER A 26 9.31 -3.03 9.05
C SER A 26 9.26 -1.83 10.01
N ARG A 27 9.38 -0.60 9.50
CA ARG A 27 9.26 0.60 10.31
C ARG A 27 7.80 0.83 10.68
N THR A 28 7.54 0.76 11.98
CA THR A 28 6.24 1.11 12.52
C THR A 28 6.07 2.62 12.60
N SER A 29 4.91 3.13 12.20
CA SER A 29 4.62 4.55 12.32
C SER A 29 4.50 4.93 13.80
N LYS A 30 5.25 5.92 14.25
CA LYS A 30 5.15 6.47 15.62
C LYS A 30 3.85 7.25 15.85
N CYS A 31 3.19 7.67 14.77
CA CYS A 31 1.96 8.46 14.80
C CYS A 31 0.79 7.65 14.22
N ILE A 32 -0.40 7.80 14.79
CA ILE A 32 -1.63 7.24 14.24
C ILE A 32 -2.05 8.12 13.06
N LYS A 33 -1.86 7.63 11.83
CA LYS A 33 -2.13 8.37 10.58
C LYS A 33 -2.55 7.41 9.46
N GLY A 34 -3.13 7.98 8.39
CA GLY A 34 -3.48 7.24 7.17
C GLY A 34 -4.26 5.94 7.41
N GLY A 35 -3.73 4.83 6.92
CA GLY A 35 -4.37 3.52 6.99
C GLY A 35 -4.67 3.01 8.40
N ILE A 36 -3.92 3.43 9.43
CA ILE A 36 -4.23 3.04 10.82
C ILE A 36 -5.58 3.60 11.26
N ILE A 37 -5.91 4.82 10.85
CA ILE A 37 -7.19 5.47 11.16
C ILE A 37 -8.34 4.76 10.43
N LEU A 38 -8.12 4.39 9.17
CA LEU A 38 -9.09 3.62 8.39
C LEU A 38 -9.40 2.28 9.05
N ASN A 39 -8.36 1.55 9.46
CA ASN A 39 -8.48 0.27 10.16
C ASN A 39 -9.19 0.40 11.51
N LEU A 40 -8.94 1.50 12.24
CA LEU A 40 -9.63 1.80 13.49
C LEU A 40 -11.13 2.04 13.28
N LEU A 41 -11.49 2.87 12.29
CA LEU A 41 -12.88 3.18 11.98
C LEU A 41 -13.64 1.94 11.51
N GLU A 42 -13.05 1.13 10.64
CA GLU A 42 -13.65 -0.12 10.20
C GLU A 42 -13.92 -1.07 11.36
N ARG A 43 -12.98 -1.19 12.31
CA ARG A 43 -13.19 -1.98 13.53
C ARG A 43 -14.39 -1.46 14.33
N HIS A 44 -14.55 -0.14 14.46
CA HIS A 44 -15.70 0.46 15.14
C HIS A 44 -17.01 0.26 14.38
N ILE A 45 -16.99 0.31 13.05
CA ILE A 45 -18.14 -0.06 12.20
C ILE A 45 -18.53 -1.52 12.47
N GLY A 46 -17.55 -2.43 12.55
CA GLY A 46 -17.75 -3.83 12.91
C GLY A 46 -18.40 -4.03 14.28
N ILE A 47 -17.92 -3.33 15.31
CA ILE A 47 -18.43 -3.43 16.69
C ILE A 47 -19.84 -2.82 16.81
N SER A 48 -20.11 -1.73 16.09
CA SER A 48 -21.41 -1.04 16.13
C SER A 48 -22.48 -1.69 15.26
N ARG A 49 -22.21 -2.86 14.66
CA ARG A 49 -23.19 -3.67 13.92
C ARG A 49 -24.37 -4.02 14.83
N GLY A 50 -25.46 -3.25 14.68
CA GLY A 50 -26.68 -3.38 15.48
C GLY A 50 -27.22 -2.03 15.98
N PHE A 51 -26.37 -1.02 16.11
CA PHE A 51 -26.76 0.34 16.50
C PHE A 51 -26.82 1.23 15.26
N ARG A 52 -28.03 1.44 14.73
CA ARG A 52 -28.24 2.17 13.46
C ARG A 52 -27.58 3.57 13.44
N ASN A 53 -27.72 4.34 14.52
CA ASN A 53 -27.25 5.72 14.57
C ASN A 53 -25.72 5.82 14.60
N SER A 54 -25.05 4.98 15.40
CA SER A 54 -23.60 4.99 15.48
C SER A 54 -22.96 4.40 14.23
N ASN A 55 -23.52 3.33 13.68
CA ASN A 55 -23.04 2.76 12.42
C ASN A 55 -23.15 3.76 11.27
N MET A 56 -24.28 4.47 11.16
CA MET A 56 -24.45 5.53 10.15
C MET A 56 -23.40 6.65 10.30
N LEU A 57 -23.13 7.09 11.53
CA LEU A 57 -22.13 8.11 11.80
C LEU A 57 -20.71 7.64 11.43
N PHE A 58 -20.31 6.43 11.84
CA PHE A 58 -18.99 5.90 11.51
C PHE A 58 -18.84 5.64 10.02
N ALA A 59 -19.89 5.18 9.33
CA ALA A 59 -19.88 4.99 7.88
C ALA A 59 -19.69 6.32 7.13
N GLN A 60 -20.39 7.39 7.53
CA GLN A 60 -20.24 8.72 6.92
C GLN A 60 -18.83 9.29 7.13
N ILE A 61 -18.27 9.13 8.33
CA ILE A 61 -16.90 9.55 8.64
C ILE A 61 -15.89 8.73 7.81
N PHE A 62 -16.10 7.43 7.72
CA PHE A 62 -15.25 6.54 6.94
C PHE A 62 -15.26 6.90 5.46
N GLU A 63 -16.44 7.11 4.86
CA GLU A 63 -16.57 7.56 3.48
C GLU A 63 -15.82 8.87 3.24
N PHE A 64 -16.00 9.87 4.12
CA PHE A 64 -15.33 11.16 4.01
C PHE A 64 -13.81 11.03 4.04
N ILE A 65 -13.24 10.32 5.03
CA ILE A 65 -11.78 10.20 5.18
C ILE A 65 -11.16 9.36 4.07
N THR A 66 -11.90 8.36 3.57
CA THR A 66 -11.40 7.42 2.55
C THR A 66 -11.23 8.11 1.18
N THR A 67 -11.95 9.19 0.89
CA THR A 67 -11.83 9.92 -0.38
C THR A 67 -10.39 10.32 -0.71
N GLY A 68 -9.71 11.02 0.19
CA GLY A 68 -8.32 11.45 -0.03
C GLY A 68 -7.35 10.28 -0.14
N TYR A 69 -7.59 9.20 0.60
CA TYR A 69 -6.77 7.99 0.49
C TYR A 69 -6.94 7.29 -0.86
N LEU A 70 -8.18 7.22 -1.37
CA LEU A 70 -8.48 6.66 -2.69
C LEU A 70 -7.93 7.51 -3.82
N ASP A 71 -7.84 8.83 -3.66
CA ASP A 71 -7.19 9.69 -4.65
C ASP A 71 -5.70 9.35 -4.82
N ILE A 72 -4.99 9.13 -3.70
CA ILE A 72 -3.59 8.68 -3.73
C ILE A 72 -3.49 7.28 -4.35
N LEU A 73 -4.37 6.36 -3.95
CA LEU A 73 -4.42 5.00 -4.51
C LEU A 73 -4.67 5.01 -6.03
N ASN A 74 -5.63 5.81 -6.50
CA ASN A 74 -5.97 5.93 -7.91
C ASN A 74 -4.81 6.51 -8.71
N LYS A 75 -4.14 7.54 -8.19
CA LYS A 75 -2.94 8.08 -8.84
C LYS A 75 -1.82 7.05 -8.94
N TRP A 76 -1.62 6.29 -7.87
CA TRP A 76 -0.64 5.23 -7.82
C TRP A 76 -0.94 4.12 -8.84
N LEU A 77 -2.17 3.60 -8.85
CA LEU A 77 -2.57 2.51 -9.75
C LEU A 77 -2.56 2.92 -11.23
N ASN A 78 -2.99 4.14 -11.57
CA ASN A 78 -3.11 4.57 -12.96
C ASN A 78 -1.82 5.16 -13.53
N PHE A 79 -1.04 5.87 -12.71
CA PHE A 79 0.12 6.64 -13.19
C PHE A 79 1.44 6.22 -12.54
N GLY A 80 1.42 5.37 -11.51
CA GLY A 80 2.62 5.06 -10.73
C GLY A 80 3.20 6.30 -10.02
N GLN A 81 2.35 7.25 -9.65
CA GLN A 81 2.74 8.48 -8.95
C GLN A 81 2.37 8.39 -7.48
N LEU A 82 3.33 8.67 -6.61
CA LEU A 82 3.17 8.62 -5.16
C LEU A 82 3.26 10.05 -4.60
N ASP A 83 2.12 10.74 -4.58
CA ASP A 83 1.99 12.10 -4.04
C ASP A 83 1.62 12.05 -2.53
N ASP A 84 2.51 11.49 -1.70
CA ASP A 84 2.25 11.31 -0.27
C ASP A 84 3.20 12.16 0.61
N PHE A 85 2.82 13.43 0.83
CA PHE A 85 3.62 14.38 1.63
C PHE A 85 3.65 14.04 3.13
N PHE A 86 2.63 13.35 3.64
CA PHE A 86 2.46 13.07 5.07
C PHE A 86 2.82 11.62 5.43
N ASP A 87 3.25 10.83 4.44
CA ASP A 87 3.72 9.46 4.61
C ASP A 87 2.61 8.55 5.20
N GLU A 88 1.37 8.78 4.77
CA GLU A 88 0.13 8.13 5.22
C GLU A 88 -0.25 6.90 4.40
N PHE A 89 0.30 6.77 3.20
CA PHE A 89 0.02 5.70 2.26
C PHE A 89 0.83 4.44 2.58
N PHE A 90 0.26 3.27 2.26
CA PHE A 90 0.86 1.98 2.60
C PHE A 90 2.05 1.61 1.70
N ILE A 91 2.24 2.31 0.59
CA ILE A 91 3.38 2.14 -0.30
C ILE A 91 4.38 3.25 -0.02
N SER A 92 5.66 2.90 -0.01
CA SER A 92 6.76 3.85 0.12
C SER A 92 7.81 3.61 -0.95
N GLU A 93 8.43 4.69 -1.42
CA GLU A 93 9.58 4.60 -2.32
C GLU A 93 10.86 4.46 -1.46
N ALA A 94 11.50 3.30 -1.50
CA ALA A 94 12.66 3.01 -0.64
C ALA A 94 13.95 3.69 -1.16
N PHE A 95 14.03 3.97 -2.46
CA PHE A 95 15.18 4.62 -3.10
C PHE A 95 14.73 5.85 -3.90
N PRO A 96 14.91 7.06 -3.37
CA PRO A 96 14.65 8.27 -4.14
C PRO A 96 15.70 8.39 -5.23
N LYS A 97 15.30 8.11 -6.49
CA LYS A 97 16.03 8.42 -7.72
C LYS A 97 17.55 8.17 -7.65
N SER A 98 17.97 6.93 -7.40
CA SER A 98 19.36 6.55 -7.68
C SER A 98 19.47 6.12 -9.16
N ASP A 99 20.40 6.71 -9.90
CA ASP A 99 20.70 6.35 -11.30
C ASP A 99 21.32 4.94 -11.44
N ILE A 100 21.32 4.15 -10.37
CA ILE A 100 21.92 2.82 -10.30
C ILE A 100 20.84 1.82 -10.68
N TYR A 101 20.63 1.66 -11.99
CA TYR A 101 19.84 0.59 -12.57
C TYR A 101 20.56 -0.75 -12.40
N ASN A 102 20.46 -1.34 -11.21
CA ASN A 102 20.83 -2.73 -10.98
C ASN A 102 19.65 -3.65 -11.31
N SER A 103 19.93 -4.93 -11.55
CA SER A 103 18.90 -5.96 -11.79
C SER A 103 17.83 -6.02 -10.70
N TYR A 104 18.18 -5.61 -9.48
CA TYR A 104 17.31 -5.58 -8.29
C TYR A 104 16.55 -4.25 -8.10
N PHE A 105 16.62 -3.32 -9.05
CA PHE A 105 16.04 -1.99 -8.91
C PHE A 105 14.53 -2.05 -8.66
N TRP A 106 13.78 -2.77 -9.48
CA TRP A 106 12.32 -2.85 -9.34
C TRP A 106 11.87 -3.61 -8.09
N GLN A 107 12.62 -4.64 -7.70
CA GLN A 107 12.37 -5.39 -6.48
C GLN A 107 12.48 -4.51 -5.23
N ASN A 108 13.39 -3.53 -5.25
CA ASN A 108 13.66 -2.67 -4.11
C ASN A 108 13.03 -1.28 -4.23
N LYS A 109 12.38 -0.95 -5.35
CA LYS A 109 11.90 0.42 -5.60
C LYS A 109 10.78 0.82 -4.63
N PHE A 110 9.84 -0.10 -4.40
CA PHE A 110 8.69 0.12 -3.53
C PHE A 110 8.71 -0.87 -2.37
N ALA A 111 8.35 -0.38 -1.20
CA ALA A 111 8.16 -1.19 -0.01
C ALA A 111 6.74 -1.00 0.54
N ILE A 112 6.15 -2.10 1.05
CA ILE A 112 4.83 -2.10 1.66
C ILE A 112 4.96 -1.93 3.18
N LYS A 113 4.33 -0.88 3.71
CA LYS A 113 4.17 -0.63 5.15
C LYS A 113 2.96 -1.39 5.67
N MET A 114 3.21 -2.52 6.30
CA MET A 114 2.15 -3.41 6.80
C MET A 114 1.21 -2.75 7.81
N ASP A 115 1.73 -1.84 8.64
CA ASP A 115 0.95 -1.13 9.64
C ASP A 115 -0.07 -0.16 9.05
N LEU A 116 0.24 0.40 7.87
CA LEU A 116 -0.61 1.35 7.15
C LEU A 116 -1.50 0.67 6.10
N LEU A 117 -1.38 -0.65 5.92
CA LEU A 117 -2.19 -1.39 4.96
C LEU A 117 -3.64 -1.45 5.45
N PRO A 118 -4.62 -0.94 4.67
CA PRO A 118 -6.02 -1.05 5.01
C PRO A 118 -6.47 -2.52 5.09
N GLU A 119 -7.28 -2.89 6.08
CA GLU A 119 -7.74 -4.28 6.26
C GLU A 119 -8.49 -4.80 5.03
N GLN A 120 -9.21 -3.94 4.29
CA GLN A 120 -9.92 -4.34 3.07
C GLN A 120 -9.01 -4.83 1.95
N LEU A 121 -7.72 -4.48 2.01
CA LEU A 121 -6.70 -4.87 1.03
C LEU A 121 -5.83 -6.03 1.53
N LYS A 122 -6.04 -6.49 2.77
CA LYS A 122 -5.38 -7.68 3.30
C LYS A 122 -6.15 -8.90 2.78
N MET A 123 -5.48 -9.74 1.98
CA MET A 123 -5.99 -11.05 1.55
C MET A 123 -5.78 -12.12 2.61
#